data_AF-D0UJC1-F1
#
_entry.id   AF-D0UJC1-F1
#
_cell.length_a   1.000
_cell.length_b   1.000
_cell.length_c   1.000
_cell.angle_alpha   90.00
_cell.angle_beta   90.00
_cell.angle_gamma   90.00
#
_symmetry.space_group_name_H-M   'P 1'
#
loop_
_entity.id
_entity.type
_entity.pdbx_description
1 polymer ?
#
loop_
_entity_poly.entity_id
_entity_poly.type
_entity_poly.pdbx_seq_one_letter_code
_entity_poly.pdbx_strand_id
1 'polypeptide(L)'
;IELTGIYSNNYDGSLNTTQGFPVFATVIMVNHIAKKEDKMATRNLTDEDIQAIVELSKDERIGERIVASIAPSIYRHTDIKRAIALSLFGGQPKNPGQKHKVRGDINVLICGDPGTAKSQFLKYIEKIAPRAVFTTGQGASAVGLTAYVQRSPVTREWTLEAGALVLADKGVCLI
;
A
#
# COMPACT_ATOMS: atom_id res chain seq x y z
N ILE A 1 -2.97 2.79 -11.12
CA ILE A 1 -3.64 4.06 -11.47
C ILE A 1 -4.63 3.75 -12.58
N GLU A 2 -5.82 4.32 -12.55
CA GLU A 2 -6.85 4.21 -13.55
C GLU A 2 -7.12 5.60 -14.13
N LEU A 3 -7.11 5.71 -15.45
CA LEU A 3 -7.17 6.97 -16.18
C LEU A 3 -8.40 6.96 -17.08
N THR A 4 -9.21 8.00 -16.98
CA THR A 4 -10.29 8.28 -17.92
C THR A 4 -9.89 9.52 -18.71
N GLY A 5 -9.90 9.41 -20.03
CA GLY A 5 -9.42 10.49 -20.89
C GLY A 5 -9.92 10.35 -22.32
N ILE A 6 -9.63 11.36 -23.12
CA ILE A 6 -9.96 11.42 -24.54
C ILE A 6 -8.73 10.99 -25.31
N TYR A 7 -8.89 9.96 -26.14
CA TYR A 7 -7.86 9.57 -27.09
C TYR A 7 -7.76 10.62 -28.20
N SER A 8 -6.54 11.06 -28.48
CA SER A 8 -6.24 12.03 -29.53
C SER A 8 -4.97 11.62 -30.28
N ASN A 9 -4.83 12.08 -31.51
CA ASN A 9 -3.67 11.85 -32.35
C ASN A 9 -3.11 13.17 -32.87
N ASN A 10 -1.80 13.33 -32.79
CA ASN A 10 -1.10 14.48 -33.34
C ASN A 10 -0.23 14.04 -34.52
N TYR A 11 -0.23 14.85 -35.57
CA TYR A 11 0.68 14.67 -36.69
C TYR A 11 2.09 15.12 -36.28
N ASP A 12 3.06 14.22 -36.37
CA ASP A 12 4.47 14.52 -36.10
C ASP A 12 5.29 14.27 -37.36
N GLY A 13 5.77 15.35 -37.99
CA GLY A 13 6.57 15.28 -39.22
C GLY A 13 7.92 14.56 -39.03
N SER A 14 8.45 14.52 -37.81
CA SER A 14 9.75 13.89 -37.52
C SER A 14 9.66 12.35 -37.54
N LEU A 15 8.57 11.80 -37.03
CA LEU A 15 8.26 10.36 -37.08
C LEU A 15 8.02 9.88 -38.52
N ASN A 16 7.44 10.73 -39.36
CA ASN A 16 7.17 10.40 -40.76
C ASN A 16 8.43 10.34 -41.63
N THR A 17 9.39 11.23 -41.34
CA THR A 17 10.66 11.27 -42.08
C THR A 17 11.55 10.07 -41.75
N THR A 18 11.45 9.55 -40.53
CA THR A 18 12.21 8.36 -40.08
C THR A 18 11.58 7.04 -40.51
N GLN A 19 10.25 6.95 -40.57
CA GLN A 19 9.53 5.71 -40.90
C GLN A 19 9.16 5.61 -42.39
N GLY A 20 9.09 6.71 -43.15
CA GLY A 20 8.77 6.72 -44.57
C GLY A 20 7.28 6.55 -44.91
N PHE A 21 6.40 6.57 -43.90
CA PHE A 21 4.94 6.54 -44.03
C PHE A 21 4.31 7.42 -42.94
N PRO A 22 3.07 7.91 -43.12
CA PRO A 22 2.42 8.77 -42.14
C PRO A 22 2.07 8.01 -40.86
N VAL A 23 2.85 8.25 -39.82
CA VAL A 23 2.66 7.80 -38.44
C VAL A 23 2.14 8.96 -37.60
N PHE A 24 1.09 8.72 -36.82
CA PHE A 24 0.55 9.70 -35.88
C PHE A 24 1.02 9.38 -34.47
N ALA A 25 1.41 10.41 -33.71
CA ALA A 25 1.67 10.28 -32.30
C ALA A 25 0.35 10.12 -31.54
N THR A 26 0.23 9.06 -30.74
CA THR A 26 -0.97 8.80 -29.95
C THR A 26 -0.82 9.43 -28.58
N VAL A 27 -1.83 10.20 -28.16
CA VAL A 27 -1.85 10.91 -26.89
C VAL A 27 -3.20 10.67 -26.20
N ILE A 28 -3.18 10.40 -24.90
CA ILE A 28 -4.39 10.32 -24.09
C ILE A 28 -4.47 11.60 -23.25
N MET A 29 -5.44 12.46 -23.57
CA MET A 29 -5.75 13.64 -22.76
C MET A 29 -6.57 13.21 -21.55
N VAL A 30 -5.91 13.16 -20.40
CA VAL A 30 -6.53 12.66 -19.16
C VAL A 30 -7.50 13.70 -18.59
N ASN A 31 -8.74 13.28 -18.34
CA ASN A 31 -9.77 14.09 -17.70
C ASN A 31 -9.94 13.73 -16.21
N HIS A 32 -9.81 12.45 -15.87
CA HIS A 32 -9.97 11.96 -14.50
C HIS A 32 -8.93 10.89 -14.17
N ILE A 33 -8.41 10.94 -12.94
CA ILE A 33 -7.41 10.01 -12.42
C ILE A 33 -7.97 9.38 -11.16
N ALA A 34 -8.29 8.09 -11.24
CA ALA A 34 -8.63 7.28 -10.08
C ALA A 34 -7.40 6.48 -9.63
N LYS A 35 -7.11 6.44 -8.33
CA LYS A 35 -6.10 5.54 -7.78
C LYS A 35 -6.82 4.27 -7.31
N LYS A 36 -6.55 3.14 -7.99
CA LYS A 36 -7.13 1.81 -7.66
C LYS A 36 -6.96 1.40 -6.18
N GLU A 37 -5.88 1.86 -5.55
CA GLU A 37 -5.68 1.75 -4.10
C GLU A 37 -5.90 3.14 -3.50
N ASP A 38 -7.16 3.45 -3.22
CA ASP A 38 -7.52 4.74 -2.67
C ASP A 38 -7.13 4.76 -1.18
N LYS A 39 -6.07 5.51 -0.86
CA LYS A 39 -5.54 5.72 0.50
C LYS A 39 -6.53 6.47 1.41
N MET A 40 -7.74 6.71 0.92
CA MET A 40 -8.81 7.49 1.55
C MET A 40 -10.13 6.73 1.58
N ALA A 41 -10.13 5.40 1.81
CA ALA A 41 -11.36 4.65 2.09
C ALA A 41 -12.21 5.30 3.21
N THR A 42 -11.60 6.10 4.08
CA THR A 42 -12.28 6.94 5.09
C THR A 42 -13.04 8.16 4.56
N ARG A 43 -12.85 8.59 3.30
CA ARG A 43 -13.52 9.78 2.75
C ARG A 43 -14.95 9.52 2.24
N ASN A 44 -15.32 8.27 2.00
CA ASN A 44 -16.64 7.89 1.49
C ASN A 44 -17.45 7.10 2.52
N LEU A 45 -17.24 7.34 3.82
CA LEU A 45 -18.11 6.78 4.85
C LEU A 45 -19.43 7.54 4.85
N THR A 46 -20.54 6.81 4.72
CA THR A 46 -21.88 7.39 4.85
C THR A 46 -22.22 7.61 6.33
N ASP A 47 -23.23 8.44 6.61
CA ASP A 47 -23.71 8.65 7.98
C ASP A 47 -24.21 7.32 8.61
N GLU A 48 -24.77 6.44 7.79
CA GLU A 48 -25.19 5.09 8.18
C GLU A 48 -23.99 4.22 8.62
N ASP A 49 -22.88 4.26 7.87
CA ASP A 49 -21.65 3.55 8.22
C ASP A 49 -21.07 4.06 9.54
N ILE A 50 -21.06 5.38 9.74
CA ILE A 50 -20.57 6.01 10.96
C ILE A 50 -21.41 5.57 12.16
N GLN A 51 -22.74 5.55 12.01
CA GLN A 51 -23.64 5.10 13.07
C GLN A 51 -23.42 3.64 13.43
N ALA A 52 -23.26 2.77 12.42
CA ALA A 52 -22.96 1.35 12.62
C ALA A 52 -21.61 1.14 13.35
N ILE A 53 -20.58 1.91 13.01
CA ILE A 53 -19.27 1.86 13.68
C ILE A 53 -19.40 2.26 15.16
N VAL A 54 -20.14 3.35 15.45
CA VAL A 54 -20.34 3.82 16.82
C VAL A 54 -21.15 2.81 17.64
N GLU A 55 -22.15 2.18 17.05
CA GLU A 55 -22.92 1.11 17.72
C GLU A 55 -22.04 -0.11 18.02
N LEU A 56 -21.26 -0.58 17.04
CA LEU A 56 -20.33 -1.70 17.22
C LEU A 56 -19.25 -1.40 18.26
N SER A 57 -18.82 -0.14 18.39
CA SER A 57 -17.79 0.25 19.36
C SER A 57 -18.23 0.07 20.83
N LYS A 58 -19.53 -0.02 21.09
CA LYS A 58 -20.11 -0.21 22.44
C LYS A 58 -20.20 -1.69 22.85
N ASP A 59 -19.95 -2.62 21.93
CA ASP A 59 -19.95 -4.05 22.21
C ASP A 59 -18.72 -4.43 23.07
N GLU A 60 -18.95 -5.00 24.25
CA GLU A 60 -17.87 -5.44 25.16
C GLU A 60 -16.95 -6.48 24.53
N ARG A 61 -17.44 -7.25 23.54
CA ARG A 61 -16.67 -8.30 22.84
C ARG A 61 -16.08 -7.84 21.52
N ILE A 62 -16.09 -6.54 21.21
CA ILE A 62 -15.63 -6.03 19.91
C ILE A 62 -14.19 -6.44 19.58
N GLY A 63 -13.31 -6.49 20.59
CA GLY A 63 -11.92 -6.91 20.41
C GLY A 63 -11.80 -8.34 19.89
N GLU A 64 -12.59 -9.27 20.43
CA GLU A 64 -12.59 -10.66 19.97
C GLU A 64 -13.21 -10.80 18.58
N ARG A 65 -14.25 -10.01 18.29
CA ARG A 65 -14.89 -9.97 16.96
C ARG A 65 -13.93 -9.50 15.88
N ILE A 66 -13.12 -8.47 16.16
CA ILE A 66 -12.08 -7.98 15.26
C ILE A 66 -11.01 -9.06 15.03
N VAL A 67 -10.55 -9.73 16.09
CA VAL A 67 -9.54 -10.79 15.94
C VAL A 67 -10.09 -11.97 15.12
N ALA A 68 -11.37 -12.30 15.31
CA ALA A 68 -12.04 -13.35 14.54
C ALA A 68 -12.23 -12.96 13.05
N SER A 69 -12.37 -11.67 12.74
CA SER A 69 -12.52 -11.20 11.36
C SER A 69 -11.20 -11.18 10.57
N ILE A 70 -10.04 -11.21 11.25
CA ILE A 70 -8.73 -11.33 10.59
C ILE A 70 -8.52 -12.75 10.05
N ALA A 71 -8.32 -12.84 8.73
CA ALA A 71 -8.08 -14.08 7.99
C ALA A 71 -9.02 -15.23 8.42
N PRO A 72 -10.33 -15.09 8.21
CA PRO A 72 -11.33 -16.04 8.69
C PRO A 72 -11.18 -17.43 8.03
N SER A 73 -10.54 -17.50 6.87
CA SER A 73 -10.22 -18.74 6.15
C SER A 73 -9.16 -19.60 6.85
N ILE A 74 -8.37 -19.02 7.78
CA ILE A 74 -7.33 -19.76 8.51
C ILE A 74 -7.89 -20.15 9.87
N TYR A 75 -7.95 -21.45 10.14
CA TYR A 75 -8.42 -21.99 11.41
C TYR A 75 -7.37 -21.81 12.53
N ARG A 76 -7.82 -21.53 13.75
CA ARG A 76 -6.99 -21.27 14.95
C ARG A 76 -6.06 -20.05 14.80
N HIS A 77 -4.91 -20.07 15.47
CA HIS A 77 -3.92 -18.99 15.52
C HIS A 77 -4.47 -17.65 16.04
N THR A 78 -5.28 -17.70 17.10
CA THR A 78 -5.88 -16.50 17.73
C THR A 78 -4.83 -15.48 18.15
N ASP A 79 -3.67 -15.92 18.65
CA ASP A 79 -2.60 -15.03 19.10
C ASP A 79 -1.94 -14.30 17.93
N ILE A 80 -1.70 -15.02 16.82
CA ILE A 80 -1.13 -14.42 15.59
C ILE A 80 -2.13 -13.42 14.99
N LYS A 81 -3.42 -13.80 14.91
CA LYS A 81 -4.48 -12.91 14.43
C LYS A 81 -4.60 -11.66 15.29
N ARG A 82 -4.47 -11.79 16.60
CA ARG A 82 -4.47 -10.66 17.54
C ARG A 82 -3.25 -9.77 17.36
N ALA A 83 -2.06 -10.33 17.21
CA ALA A 83 -0.84 -9.57 16.93
C ALA A 83 -0.95 -8.78 15.61
N ILE A 84 -1.48 -9.41 14.56
CA ILE A 84 -1.74 -8.76 13.26
C ILE A 84 -2.76 -7.63 13.40
N ALA A 85 -3.89 -7.87 14.09
CA ALA A 85 -4.91 -6.85 14.33
C ALA A 85 -4.30 -5.62 15.03
N LEU A 86 -3.57 -5.83 16.13
CA LEU A 86 -2.90 -4.76 16.86
C LEU A 86 -1.88 -4.01 15.99
N SER A 87 -1.14 -4.73 15.15
CA SER A 87 -0.19 -4.13 14.21
C SER A 87 -0.86 -3.26 13.14
N LEU A 88 -2.07 -3.62 12.70
CA LEU A 88 -2.82 -2.87 11.68
C LEU A 88 -3.46 -1.60 12.23
N PHE A 89 -3.99 -1.64 13.45
CA PHE A 89 -4.49 -0.44 14.13
C PHE A 89 -3.33 0.49 14.53
N GLY A 90 -2.19 -0.08 14.90
CA GLY A 90 -1.01 0.66 15.31
C GLY A 90 -1.17 1.37 16.66
N GLY A 91 -0.08 1.95 17.15
CA GLY A 91 -0.06 2.80 18.32
C GLY A 91 0.07 4.29 17.95
N GLN A 92 -0.07 5.15 18.95
CA GLN A 92 0.07 6.59 18.76
C GLN A 92 1.55 7.01 18.88
N PRO A 93 2.15 7.63 17.84
CA PRO A 93 3.48 8.21 17.96
C PRO A 93 3.43 9.42 18.90
N LYS A 94 4.41 9.52 19.81
CA LYS A 94 4.49 10.61 20.80
C LYS A 94 5.74 11.44 20.56
N ASN A 95 5.69 12.74 20.84
CA ASN A 95 6.87 13.62 20.79
C ASN A 95 6.98 14.44 22.07
N PRO A 96 7.42 13.82 23.19
CA PRO A 96 7.50 14.50 24.47
C PRO A 96 8.48 15.68 24.39
N GLY A 97 7.98 16.88 24.66
CA GLY A 97 8.77 18.11 24.70
C GLY A 97 9.45 18.50 23.40
N GLN A 98 8.96 18.02 22.24
CA GLN A 98 9.53 18.29 20.90
C GLN A 98 11.01 17.87 20.73
N LYS A 99 11.56 17.03 21.62
CA LYS A 99 12.99 16.63 21.58
C LYS A 99 13.24 15.37 20.77
N HIS A 100 12.34 14.40 20.81
CA HIS A 100 12.49 13.13 20.10
C HIS A 100 11.13 12.48 19.82
N LYS A 101 10.97 11.93 18.62
CA LYS A 101 9.75 11.21 18.23
C LYS A 101 9.84 9.75 18.67
N VAL A 102 8.91 9.34 19.51
CA VAL A 102 8.71 7.95 19.95
C VAL A 102 7.81 7.24 18.94
N ARG A 103 8.24 6.05 18.49
CA ARG A 103 7.54 5.24 17.50
C ARG A 103 6.20 4.73 18.04
N GLY A 104 5.14 4.86 17.24
CA GLY A 104 3.83 4.26 17.53
C GLY A 104 3.60 2.93 16.81
N ASP A 105 4.34 2.68 15.73
CA ASP A 105 4.18 1.49 14.89
C ASP A 105 4.65 0.22 15.61
N ILE A 106 3.97 -0.90 15.38
CA ILE A 106 4.29 -2.20 15.97
C ILE A 106 4.88 -3.08 14.86
N ASN A 107 6.03 -3.72 15.13
CA ASN A 107 6.63 -4.67 14.20
C ASN A 107 6.32 -6.08 14.68
N VAL A 108 5.85 -6.94 13.80
CA VAL A 108 5.49 -8.34 14.11
C VAL A 108 6.35 -9.27 13.27
N LEU A 109 6.95 -10.27 13.92
CA LEU A 109 7.65 -11.37 13.26
C LEU A 109 6.88 -12.67 13.48
N ILE A 110 6.50 -13.34 12.40
CA ILE A 110 5.83 -14.65 12.46
C ILE A 110 6.85 -15.71 12.04
N CYS A 111 7.42 -16.41 13.01
CA CYS A 111 8.33 -17.54 12.79
C CYS A 111 7.62 -18.86 13.15
N GLY A 112 7.82 -19.90 12.34
CA GLY A 112 7.24 -21.22 12.59
C GLY A 112 7.41 -22.16 11.40
N ASP A 113 6.92 -23.39 11.54
CA ASP A 113 7.15 -24.49 10.59
C ASP A 113 6.61 -24.21 9.19
N PRO A 114 7.24 -24.72 8.12
CA PRO A 114 6.70 -24.63 6.77
C PRO A 114 5.26 -25.22 6.71
N GLY A 115 4.39 -24.62 5.90
CA GLY A 115 3.00 -25.08 5.75
C GLY A 115 1.98 -24.52 6.76
N THR A 116 2.38 -23.64 7.69
CA THR A 116 1.50 -23.05 8.73
C THR A 116 0.72 -21.79 8.28
N ALA A 117 0.38 -21.68 6.99
CA ALA A 117 -0.37 -20.54 6.43
C ALA A 117 0.21 -19.12 6.64
N LYS A 118 1.46 -18.97 7.11
CA LYS A 118 2.13 -17.67 7.32
C LYS A 118 2.02 -16.72 6.13
N SER A 119 2.34 -17.19 4.93
CA SER A 119 2.25 -16.38 3.71
C SER A 119 0.81 -15.99 3.34
N GLN A 120 -0.19 -16.78 3.76
CA GLN A 120 -1.59 -16.44 3.54
C GLN A 120 -2.06 -15.31 4.47
N PHE A 121 -1.54 -15.23 5.70
CA PHE A 121 -1.76 -14.07 6.56
C PHE A 121 -1.23 -12.79 5.92
N LEU A 122 -0.01 -12.80 5.37
CA LEU A 122 0.56 -11.63 4.69
C LEU A 122 -0.28 -11.20 3.48
N LYS A 123 -0.69 -12.13 2.61
CA LYS A 123 -1.57 -11.84 1.46
C LYS A 123 -2.95 -11.33 1.87
N TYR A 124 -3.47 -11.77 3.02
CA TYR A 124 -4.72 -11.24 3.54
C TYR A 124 -4.54 -9.78 3.99
N ILE A 125 -3.47 -9.49 4.74
CA ILE A 125 -3.14 -8.14 5.21
C ILE A 125 -2.95 -7.17 4.03
N GLU A 126 -2.25 -7.61 2.98
CA GLU A 126 -2.05 -6.82 1.75
C GLU A 126 -3.36 -6.29 1.16
N LYS A 127 -4.43 -7.08 1.23
CA LYS A 127 -5.75 -6.72 0.67
C LYS A 127 -6.57 -5.81 1.57
N ILE A 128 -6.41 -5.93 2.89
CA ILE A 128 -7.24 -5.18 3.85
C ILE A 128 -6.59 -3.87 4.29
N ALA A 129 -5.25 -3.77 4.23
CA ALA A 129 -4.54 -2.59 4.67
C ALA A 129 -4.73 -1.45 3.65
N PRO A 130 -4.96 -0.20 4.11
CA PRO A 130 -5.20 0.94 3.22
C PRO A 130 -3.97 1.31 2.38
N ARG A 131 -2.78 0.92 2.84
CA ARG A 131 -1.51 1.07 2.13
C ARG A 131 -0.61 -0.08 2.54
N ALA A 132 -0.39 -1.03 1.63
CA ALA A 132 0.52 -2.14 1.82
C ALA A 132 1.54 -2.21 0.68
N VAL A 133 2.77 -2.60 1.01
CA VAL A 133 3.77 -2.98 0.02
C VAL A 133 4.26 -4.37 0.38
N PHE A 134 4.03 -5.32 -0.52
CA PHE A 134 4.50 -6.69 -0.39
C PHE A 134 5.83 -6.85 -1.15
N THR A 135 6.85 -7.34 -0.45
CA THR A 135 8.14 -7.70 -1.05
C THR A 135 8.53 -9.11 -0.65
N THR A 136 9.24 -9.82 -1.51
CA THR A 136 9.72 -11.17 -1.21
C THR A 136 11.20 -11.15 -0.86
N GLY A 137 11.70 -12.16 -0.15
CA GLY A 137 13.09 -12.21 0.32
C GLY A 137 14.17 -12.02 -0.75
N GLN A 138 13.91 -12.32 -2.03
CA GLN A 138 14.84 -12.00 -3.13
C GLN A 138 14.74 -10.54 -3.62
N GLY A 139 13.58 -9.89 -3.48
CA GLY A 139 13.36 -8.48 -3.79
C GLY A 139 13.66 -7.53 -2.61
N ALA A 140 13.78 -8.05 -1.39
CA ALA A 140 14.10 -7.32 -0.17
C ALA A 140 15.61 -7.03 -0.02
N SER A 141 16.21 -6.39 -1.03
CA SER A 141 17.57 -5.86 -0.89
C SER A 141 17.57 -4.59 -0.03
N ALA A 142 18.67 -4.29 0.67
CA ALA A 142 18.80 -3.06 1.46
C ALA A 142 18.49 -1.80 0.63
N VAL A 143 18.89 -1.83 -0.64
CA VAL A 143 18.68 -0.78 -1.63
C VAL A 143 17.21 -0.70 -2.06
N GLY A 144 16.56 -1.84 -2.31
CA GLY A 144 15.14 -1.91 -2.70
C GLY A 144 14.17 -1.59 -1.56
N LEU A 145 14.55 -1.79 -0.30
CA LEU A 145 13.72 -1.44 0.86
C LEU A 145 13.78 0.04 1.21
N THR A 146 14.94 0.68 1.04
CA THR A 146 15.18 2.06 1.50
C THR A 146 14.97 3.08 0.38
N ALA A 147 16.03 3.48 -0.31
CA ALA A 147 15.99 4.35 -1.48
C ALA A 147 17.27 4.11 -2.29
N TYR A 148 17.24 4.41 -3.58
CA TYR A 148 18.41 4.29 -4.44
C TYR A 148 18.49 5.40 -5.45
N VAL A 149 19.70 5.63 -5.96
CA VAL A 149 19.96 6.66 -6.96
C VAL A 149 20.12 5.97 -8.31
N GLN A 150 19.36 6.43 -9.29
CA GLN A 150 19.45 5.98 -10.67
C GLN A 150 19.84 7.16 -11.56
N ARG A 151 20.59 6.89 -12.64
CA ARG A 151 20.89 7.90 -13.65
C ARG A 151 19.84 7.86 -14.74
N SER A 152 19.16 8.97 -14.98
CA SER A 152 18.16 9.07 -16.05
C SER A 152 18.83 8.85 -17.42
N PRO A 153 18.33 7.93 -18.27
CA PRO A 153 18.94 7.66 -19.57
C PRO A 153 18.77 8.83 -20.55
N VAL A 154 17.76 9.69 -20.33
CA VAL A 154 17.43 10.83 -21.19
C VAL A 154 18.16 12.08 -20.74
N THR A 155 18.01 12.48 -19.48
CA THR A 155 18.59 13.74 -18.97
C THR A 155 20.03 13.58 -18.47
N ARG A 156 20.49 12.34 -18.27
CA ARG A 156 21.80 11.99 -17.68
C ARG A 156 22.02 12.53 -16.26
N GLU A 157 20.97 13.02 -15.63
CA GLU A 157 20.95 13.49 -14.25
C GLU A 157 20.72 12.35 -13.26
N TRP A 158 21.14 12.55 -12.02
CA TRP A 158 20.91 11.62 -10.93
C TRP A 158 19.50 11.85 -10.34
N THR A 159 18.69 10.80 -10.34
CA THR A 159 17.33 10.78 -9.78
C THR A 159 17.27 9.83 -8.59
N LEU A 160 16.55 10.22 -7.54
CA LEU A 160 16.34 9.38 -6.36
C LEU A 160 15.02 8.62 -6.50
N GLU A 161 15.08 7.29 -6.43
CA GLU A 161 13.92 6.42 -6.42
C GLU A 161 13.67 5.87 -5.00
N ALA A 162 12.38 5.83 -4.64
CA ALA A 162 11.93 5.44 -3.32
C ALA A 162 11.78 3.91 -3.23
N GLY A 163 12.35 3.30 -2.19
CA GLY A 163 12.20 1.87 -1.91
C GLY A 163 10.89 1.53 -1.21
N ALA A 164 10.70 0.24 -0.94
CA ALA A 164 9.45 -0.32 -0.42
C ALA A 164 8.98 0.33 0.90
N LEU A 165 9.88 0.65 1.83
CA LEU A 165 9.52 1.28 3.11
C LEU A 165 9.00 2.71 2.93
N VAL A 166 9.60 3.46 2.01
CA VAL A 166 9.16 4.83 1.68
C VAL A 166 7.81 4.78 0.96
N LEU A 167 7.64 3.80 0.07
CA LEU A 167 6.38 3.53 -0.59
C LEU A 167 5.29 3.02 0.37
N ALA A 168 5.66 2.45 1.52
CA ALA A 168 4.76 2.00 2.56
C ALA A 168 4.57 2.99 3.72
N ASP A 169 5.05 4.25 3.62
CA ASP A 169 4.95 5.22 4.71
C ASP A 169 3.50 5.38 5.26
N LYS A 170 3.35 5.38 6.59
CA LYS A 170 2.06 5.34 7.30
C LYS A 170 1.14 4.17 6.90
N GLY A 171 1.72 3.11 6.38
CA GLY A 171 1.05 1.86 6.02
C GLY A 171 1.81 0.66 6.57
N VAL A 172 1.73 -0.47 5.88
CA VAL A 172 2.37 -1.72 6.29
C VAL A 172 3.32 -2.20 5.20
N CYS A 173 4.55 -2.54 5.56
CA CYS A 173 5.47 -3.26 4.68
C CYS A 173 5.48 -4.73 5.08
N LEU A 174 5.23 -5.61 4.12
CA LEU A 174 5.14 -7.05 4.30
C LEU A 174 6.36 -7.70 3.64
N ILE A 175 7.06 -8.55 4.40
CA ILE A 175 8.31 -9.23 4.00
C ILE A 175 8.15 -10.73 4.23
#